data_AF-A0A420BH49-F1
#
_entry.id   AF-A0A420BH49-F1
#
_cell.length_a   1.000
_cell.length_b   1.000
_cell.length_c   1.000
_cell.angle_alpha   90.00
_cell.angle_beta   90.00
_cell.angle_gamma   90.00
#
_symmetry.space_group_name_H-M   'P 1'
#
loop_
_entity.id
_entity.type
_entity.pdbx_description
1 polymer ?
#
loop_
_entity_poly.entity_id
_entity_poly.type
_entity_poly.pdbx_seq_one_letter_code
_entity_poly.pdbx_strand_id
1 'polypeptide(L)'
;MKKLYLIVFALFVLLIVILFFSRLMVAIVPIIGAIIVWFASKTSIKLIKTTLTPINAIKEGLVKLRGTITAPETFTTPYFKQECIGYHYKKANVTYDSETGTEHENNATIEEEFQDFVITDSTGTIKVTSQRFNLSFLPVKTDTVHNIKYGEDDVKHSERTLKIGDTISVMGYAQKNADESFEIIEQLNNPVVISNAAFENNSRKSFKVFKYLLPYILLMYFSVNYFVFFAPVKHWPQNDALVVFGFFGVPILGLIFGIIGKRGTGYLNVSFAVLGGTLLLVSLLTFPLLCLLFMTKTAFYTIVCVWLCVFISILLGVGINHKKLTDLNE
;
A
#
# COMPACT_ATOMS: atom_id res chain seq x y z
N MET A 1 -13.83 -21.95 27.92
CA MET A 1 -13.35 -21.21 26.73
C MET A 1 -13.68 -19.71 26.78
N LYS A 2 -14.94 -19.26 26.90
CA LYS A 2 -15.28 -17.81 26.93
C LYS A 2 -14.55 -16.98 28.01
N LYS A 3 -14.37 -17.48 29.24
CA LYS A 3 -13.63 -16.78 30.31
C LYS A 3 -12.13 -16.61 30.01
N LEU A 4 -11.51 -17.56 29.31
CA LEU A 4 -10.10 -17.49 28.91
C LEU A 4 -9.88 -16.42 27.84
N TYR A 5 -10.76 -16.34 26.84
CA TYR A 5 -10.71 -15.28 25.83
C TYR A 5 -10.87 -13.88 26.44
N LEU A 6 -11.74 -13.74 27.44
CA LEU A 6 -11.97 -12.45 28.11
C LEU A 6 -10.76 -12.01 28.95
N ILE A 7 -10.07 -12.95 29.61
CA ILE A 7 -8.82 -12.69 30.34
C ILE A 7 -7.69 -12.33 29.37
N VAL A 8 -7.54 -13.09 28.28
CA VAL A 8 -6.53 -12.80 27.24
C VAL A 8 -6.78 -11.43 26.59
N PHE A 9 -8.04 -11.09 26.30
CA PHE A 9 -8.41 -9.78 25.78
C PHE A 9 -8.15 -8.65 26.78
N ALA A 10 -8.49 -8.84 28.07
CA ALA A 10 -8.23 -7.85 29.11
C ALA A 10 -6.72 -7.62 29.32
N LEU A 11 -5.90 -8.69 29.30
CA LEU A 11 -4.44 -8.60 29.34
C LEU A 11 -3.88 -7.89 28.09
N PHE A 12 -4.44 -8.16 26.92
CA PHE A 12 -4.05 -7.50 25.68
C PHE A 12 -4.39 -6.00 25.70
N VAL A 13 -5.59 -5.62 26.16
CA VAL A 13 -5.99 -4.22 26.33
C VAL A 13 -5.13 -3.52 27.38
N LEU A 14 -4.87 -4.15 28.52
CA LEU A 14 -4.00 -3.60 29.56
C LEU A 14 -2.57 -3.42 29.05
N LEU A 15 -2.04 -4.38 28.29
CA LEU A 15 -0.75 -4.27 27.62
C LEU A 15 -0.75 -3.10 26.62
N ILE A 16 -1.80 -2.94 25.80
CA ILE A 16 -1.93 -1.81 24.88
C ILE A 16 -1.93 -0.49 25.63
N VAL A 17 -2.67 -0.36 26.74
CA VAL A 17 -2.73 0.85 27.56
C VAL A 17 -1.37 1.17 28.16
N ILE A 18 -0.70 0.19 28.79
CA ILE A 18 0.64 0.35 29.37
C ILE A 18 1.65 0.77 28.29
N LEU A 19 1.56 0.14 27.11
CA LEU A 19 2.42 0.49 26.00
C LEU A 19 2.11 1.92 25.52
N PHE A 20 0.82 2.31 25.38
CA PHE A 20 0.38 3.63 24.90
C PHE A 20 0.95 4.79 25.71
N PHE A 21 1.14 4.61 27.01
CA PHE A 21 1.71 5.62 27.92
C PHE A 21 3.23 5.52 28.10
N SER A 22 3.88 4.55 27.45
CA SER A 22 5.32 4.33 27.57
C SER A 22 6.09 4.81 26.35
N ARG A 23 7.35 5.20 26.55
CA ARG A 23 8.28 5.53 25.45
C ARG A 23 8.44 4.37 24.45
N LEU A 24 8.11 3.13 24.84
CA LEU A 24 8.17 1.92 24.01
C LEU A 24 7.27 1.98 22.77
N MET A 25 6.24 2.83 22.76
CA MET A 25 5.41 3.06 21.56
C MET A 25 6.23 3.52 20.35
N VAL A 26 7.24 4.36 20.57
CA VAL A 26 8.12 4.82 19.49
C VAL A 26 8.84 3.66 18.79
N ALA A 27 9.20 2.62 19.56
CA ALA A 27 9.86 1.43 19.03
C ALA A 27 8.88 0.46 18.34
N ILE A 28 7.72 0.23 18.97
CA ILE A 28 6.83 -0.87 18.60
C ILE A 28 5.92 -0.51 17.43
N VAL A 29 5.41 0.73 17.38
CA VAL A 29 4.44 1.16 16.35
C VAL A 29 4.97 0.98 14.92
N PRO A 30 6.21 1.38 14.58
CA PRO A 30 6.76 1.16 13.24
C PRO A 30 6.87 -0.33 12.88
N ILE A 31 7.19 -1.20 13.84
CA ILE A 31 7.29 -2.66 13.62
C ILE A 31 5.91 -3.24 13.30
N ILE A 32 4.89 -2.89 14.10
CA ILE A 32 3.52 -3.34 13.87
C ILE A 32 3.03 -2.86 12.50
N GLY A 33 3.29 -1.58 12.16
CA GLY A 33 2.98 -1.04 10.84
C GLY A 33 3.63 -1.82 9.70
N ALA A 34 4.91 -2.17 9.83
CA ALA A 34 5.62 -2.98 8.85
C ALA A 34 5.03 -4.39 8.70
N ILE A 35 4.62 -5.02 9.80
CA ILE A 35 3.94 -6.34 9.78
C ILE A 35 2.59 -6.24 9.06
N ILE A 36 1.77 -5.22 9.37
CA ILE A 36 0.47 -5.00 8.73
C ILE A 36 0.65 -4.80 7.21
N VAL A 37 1.58 -3.94 6.81
CA VAL A 37 1.88 -3.68 5.39
C VAL A 37 2.37 -4.95 4.70
N TRP A 38 3.21 -5.75 5.36
CA TRP A 38 3.68 -7.04 4.83
C TRP A 38 2.51 -8.02 4.59
N PHE A 39 1.61 -8.18 5.57
CA PHE A 39 0.44 -9.04 5.43
C PHE A 39 -0.49 -8.55 4.31
N ALA A 40 -0.78 -7.25 4.25
CA ALA A 40 -1.61 -6.64 3.21
C ALA A 40 -0.98 -6.80 1.80
N SER A 41 0.35 -6.73 1.72
CA SER A 41 1.07 -6.76 0.44
C SER A 41 1.51 -8.17 0.02
N LYS A 42 1.33 -9.20 0.86
CA LYS A 42 1.86 -10.57 0.66
C LYS A 42 1.55 -11.13 -0.73
N THR A 43 0.30 -11.00 -1.19
CA THR A 43 -0.14 -11.51 -2.49
C THR A 43 0.50 -10.74 -3.65
N SER A 44 0.58 -9.41 -3.56
CA SER A 44 1.25 -8.58 -4.56
C SER A 44 2.76 -8.90 -4.64
N ILE A 45 3.43 -9.05 -3.49
CA ILE A 45 4.84 -9.43 -3.43
C ILE A 45 5.05 -10.78 -4.12
N LYS A 46 4.19 -11.76 -3.82
CA LYS A 46 4.24 -13.09 -4.44
C LYS A 46 4.09 -13.00 -5.95
N LEU A 47 3.08 -12.29 -6.44
CA LEU A 47 2.83 -12.09 -7.88
C LEU A 47 4.00 -11.43 -8.62
N ILE A 48 4.62 -10.41 -8.01
CA ILE A 48 5.76 -9.71 -8.61
C ILE A 48 7.02 -10.57 -8.63
N LYS A 49 7.27 -11.35 -7.56
CA LYS A 49 8.43 -12.24 -7.42
C LYS A 49 8.34 -13.48 -8.31
N THR A 50 7.15 -14.02 -8.56
CA THR A 50 6.99 -15.15 -9.48
C THR A 50 7.44 -14.76 -10.88
N THR A 51 8.35 -15.53 -11.46
CA THR A 51 8.85 -15.33 -12.82
C THR A 51 7.74 -15.64 -13.83
N LEU A 52 7.73 -14.89 -14.94
CA LEU A 52 6.84 -15.19 -16.05
C LEU A 52 7.31 -16.47 -16.76
N THR A 53 6.44 -17.45 -16.88
CA THR A 53 6.69 -18.72 -17.56
C THR A 53 5.94 -18.71 -18.89
N PRO A 54 6.59 -19.01 -20.03
CA PRO A 54 5.88 -19.20 -21.29
C PRO A 54 5.05 -20.50 -21.23
N ILE A 55 3.91 -20.52 -21.91
CA ILE A 55 2.97 -21.66 -21.84
C ILE A 55 3.63 -22.99 -22.21
N ASN A 56 4.52 -23.02 -23.20
CA ASN A 56 5.20 -24.26 -23.61
C ASN A 56 6.22 -24.82 -22.59
N ALA A 57 6.61 -24.05 -21.58
CA ALA A 57 7.60 -24.44 -20.57
C ALA A 57 6.98 -24.65 -19.19
N ILE A 58 5.65 -24.75 -19.12
CA ILE A 58 4.93 -24.99 -17.87
C ILE A 58 5.33 -26.34 -17.28
N LYS A 59 5.51 -26.33 -15.97
CA LYS A 59 5.66 -27.51 -15.13
C LYS A 59 4.61 -27.44 -14.03
N GLU A 60 4.30 -28.59 -13.43
CA GLU A 60 3.40 -28.62 -12.27
C GLU A 60 3.93 -27.72 -11.16
N GLY A 61 3.03 -26.97 -10.52
CA GLY A 61 3.39 -26.02 -9.48
C GLY A 61 2.84 -24.63 -9.71
N LEU A 62 3.24 -23.69 -8.85
CA LEU A 62 2.86 -22.29 -8.97
C LEU A 62 3.54 -21.66 -10.18
N VAL A 63 2.75 -21.16 -11.13
CA VAL A 63 3.24 -20.47 -12.32
C VAL A 63 2.61 -19.09 -12.45
N LYS A 64 3.29 -18.21 -13.19
CA LYS A 64 2.72 -16.96 -13.66
C LYS A 64 2.81 -16.91 -15.17
N LEU A 65 1.68 -16.69 -15.82
CA LEU A 65 1.53 -16.62 -17.27
C LEU A 65 1.07 -15.24 -17.67
N ARG A 66 1.28 -14.87 -18.93
CA ARG A 66 0.77 -13.64 -19.51
C ARG A 66 0.30 -13.91 -20.92
N GLY A 67 -0.89 -13.45 -21.25
CA GLY A 67 -1.45 -13.63 -22.57
C GLY A 67 -2.78 -12.92 -22.73
N THR A 68 -3.38 -13.14 -23.90
CA THR A 68 -4.68 -12.57 -24.29
C THR A 68 -5.78 -13.53 -23.90
N ILE A 69 -6.87 -13.00 -23.35
CA ILE A 69 -8.00 -13.80 -22.89
C ILE A 69 -8.98 -14.08 -24.02
N THR A 70 -9.43 -15.33 -24.08
CA THR A 70 -10.54 -15.79 -24.91
C THR A 70 -11.48 -16.64 -24.08
N ALA A 71 -12.79 -16.48 -24.26
CA ALA A 71 -13.79 -17.23 -23.51
C ALA A 71 -15.07 -17.45 -24.36
N PRO A 72 -15.90 -18.45 -24.04
CA PRO A 72 -17.05 -18.82 -24.88
C PRO A 72 -18.21 -17.83 -24.79
N GLU A 73 -18.47 -17.30 -23.60
CA GLU A 73 -19.63 -16.44 -23.31
C GLU A 73 -19.19 -15.14 -22.63
N THR A 74 -20.12 -14.19 -22.50
CA THR A 74 -19.90 -12.92 -21.79
C THR A 74 -21.09 -12.59 -20.90
N PHE A 75 -20.81 -12.05 -19.72
CA PHE A 75 -21.75 -11.48 -18.77
C PHE A 75 -21.84 -9.97 -18.93
N THR A 76 -22.93 -9.38 -18.43
CA THR A 76 -23.08 -7.94 -18.32
C THR A 76 -23.05 -7.54 -16.86
N THR A 77 -22.20 -6.57 -16.49
CA THR A 77 -22.09 -6.19 -15.08
C THR A 77 -23.36 -5.55 -14.51
N PRO A 78 -23.63 -5.71 -13.20
CA PRO A 78 -24.90 -5.29 -12.60
C PRO A 78 -25.18 -3.79 -12.72
N TYR A 79 -24.18 -2.92 -12.54
CA TYR A 79 -24.37 -1.48 -12.49
C TYR A 79 -23.90 -0.77 -13.77
N PHE A 80 -22.63 -0.92 -14.16
CA PHE A 80 -22.09 -0.18 -15.31
C PHE A 80 -22.44 -0.79 -16.67
N LYS A 81 -23.15 -1.92 -16.70
CA LYS A 81 -23.58 -2.63 -17.90
C LYS A 81 -22.43 -2.93 -18.86
N GLN A 82 -21.30 -3.36 -18.31
CA GLN A 82 -20.11 -3.70 -19.09
C GLN A 82 -20.13 -5.17 -19.48
N GLU A 83 -19.86 -5.46 -20.76
CA GLU A 83 -19.57 -6.83 -21.18
C GLU A 83 -18.22 -7.29 -20.62
N CYS A 84 -18.22 -8.47 -20.00
CA CYS A 84 -17.07 -9.06 -19.34
C CYS A 84 -17.22 -10.58 -19.28
N ILE A 85 -16.18 -11.29 -18.88
CA ILE A 85 -16.20 -12.75 -18.63
C ILE A 85 -16.08 -13.06 -17.13
N GLY A 86 -16.02 -12.03 -16.32
CA GLY A 86 -15.91 -12.16 -14.88
C GLY A 86 -15.92 -10.79 -14.23
N TYR A 87 -16.63 -10.67 -13.12
CA TYR A 87 -16.71 -9.43 -12.38
C TYR A 87 -16.71 -9.64 -10.88
N HIS A 88 -16.21 -8.61 -10.19
CA HIS A 88 -16.43 -8.40 -8.77
C HIS A 88 -17.17 -7.08 -8.61
N TYR A 89 -18.45 -7.14 -8.26
CA TYR A 89 -19.29 -5.99 -8.00
C TYR A 89 -19.49 -5.80 -6.49
N LYS A 90 -19.30 -4.57 -6.02
CA LYS A 90 -19.55 -4.15 -4.65
C LYS A 90 -20.49 -2.96 -4.65
N LYS A 91 -21.59 -3.08 -3.90
CA LYS A 91 -22.50 -1.98 -3.56
C LYS A 91 -22.36 -1.68 -2.08
N ALA A 92 -22.07 -0.45 -1.70
CA ALA A 92 -21.98 -0.04 -0.30
C ALA A 92 -22.68 1.29 -0.07
N ASN A 93 -23.29 1.45 1.09
CA ASN A 93 -23.77 2.76 1.54
C ASN A 93 -22.57 3.60 1.98
N VAL A 94 -22.55 4.87 1.62
CA VAL A 94 -21.52 5.83 1.99
C VAL A 94 -22.13 6.85 2.92
N THR A 95 -21.62 6.88 4.14
CA THR A 95 -21.89 7.94 5.10
C THR A 95 -20.71 8.90 5.11
N TYR A 96 -21.03 10.19 5.13
CA TYR A 96 -20.05 11.26 5.27
C TYR A 96 -20.04 11.73 6.72
N ASP A 97 -18.88 11.63 7.35
CA ASP A 97 -18.69 12.29 8.64
C ASP A 97 -18.42 13.79 8.39
N SER A 98 -19.35 14.63 8.81
CA SER A 98 -19.27 16.09 8.65
C SER A 98 -18.16 16.74 9.48
N GLU A 99 -17.68 16.09 10.54
CA GLU A 99 -16.63 16.64 11.41
C GLU A 99 -15.24 16.34 10.87
N THR A 100 -15.03 15.12 10.35
CA THR A 100 -13.73 14.65 9.87
C THR A 100 -13.58 14.72 8.35
N GLY A 101 -14.69 14.86 7.63
CA GLY A 101 -14.74 14.81 6.17
C GLY A 101 -14.45 13.43 5.59
N THR A 102 -14.52 12.36 6.39
CA THR A 102 -14.19 11.00 5.95
C THR A 102 -15.41 10.24 5.47
N GLU A 103 -15.23 9.53 4.35
CA GLU A 103 -16.21 8.59 3.82
C GLU A 103 -16.10 7.25 4.54
N HIS A 104 -17.24 6.75 5.01
CA HIS A 104 -17.36 5.42 5.59
C HIS A 104 -18.30 4.55 4.76
N GLU A 105 -17.82 3.39 4.34
CA GLU A 105 -18.61 2.40 3.62
C GLU A 105 -19.30 1.44 4.60
N ASN A 106 -20.62 1.45 4.64
CA ASN A 106 -21.48 0.59 5.46
C ASN A 106 -22.28 -0.37 4.58
N ASN A 107 -22.71 -1.52 5.15
CA ASN A 107 -23.61 -2.49 4.51
C ASN A 107 -23.19 -2.90 3.08
N ALA A 108 -21.92 -3.31 2.92
CA ALA A 108 -21.42 -3.75 1.63
C ALA A 108 -22.06 -5.08 1.19
N THR A 109 -22.73 -5.07 0.03
CA THR A 109 -23.17 -6.26 -0.69
C THR A 109 -22.19 -6.56 -1.81
N ILE A 110 -21.74 -7.81 -1.92
CA ILE A 110 -20.81 -8.26 -2.94
C ILE A 110 -21.52 -9.28 -3.84
N GLU A 111 -21.34 -9.11 -5.13
CA GLU A 111 -21.81 -10.02 -6.16
C GLU A 111 -20.64 -10.35 -7.08
N GLU A 112 -20.42 -11.63 -7.33
CA GLU A 112 -19.33 -12.12 -8.17
C GLU A 112 -19.89 -13.15 -9.14
N GLU A 113 -19.50 -13.05 -10.40
CA GLU A 113 -19.78 -14.05 -11.42
C GLU A 113 -18.53 -14.25 -12.26
N PHE A 114 -18.20 -15.51 -12.54
CA PHE A 114 -16.99 -15.92 -13.22
C PHE A 114 -17.26 -17.13 -14.10
N GLN A 115 -16.49 -17.26 -15.18
CA GLN A 115 -16.42 -18.48 -15.97
C GLN A 115 -14.96 -18.89 -16.22
N ASP A 116 -14.80 -20.14 -16.62
CA ASP A 116 -13.53 -20.64 -17.16
C ASP A 116 -13.17 -19.88 -18.45
N PHE A 117 -11.87 -19.69 -18.67
CA PHE A 117 -11.38 -19.03 -19.87
C PHE A 117 -10.05 -19.61 -20.33
N VAL A 118 -9.63 -19.22 -21.52
CA VAL A 118 -8.37 -19.63 -22.12
C VAL A 118 -7.46 -18.41 -22.24
N ILE A 119 -6.19 -18.60 -21.92
CA ILE A 119 -5.13 -17.62 -22.17
C ILE A 119 -4.28 -18.09 -23.33
N THR A 120 -4.02 -17.18 -24.26
CA THR A 120 -3.15 -17.42 -25.41
C THR A 120 -1.92 -16.51 -25.35
N ASP A 121 -0.73 -17.10 -25.47
CA ASP A 121 0.53 -16.38 -25.67
C ASP A 121 1.19 -16.83 -26.99
N SER A 122 2.40 -16.34 -27.28
CA SER A 122 3.13 -16.71 -28.51
C SER A 122 3.60 -18.17 -28.55
N THR A 123 3.49 -18.90 -27.44
CA THR A 123 4.02 -20.24 -27.25
C THR A 123 2.93 -21.31 -27.10
N GLY A 124 1.69 -20.91 -26.85
CA GLY A 124 0.55 -21.84 -26.82
C GLY A 124 -0.71 -21.25 -26.19
N THR A 125 -1.63 -22.14 -25.84
CA THR A 125 -2.91 -21.84 -25.21
C THR A 125 -3.07 -22.69 -23.96
N ILE A 126 -3.62 -22.13 -22.89
CA ILE A 126 -3.89 -22.87 -21.65
C ILE A 126 -5.25 -22.49 -21.07
N LYS A 127 -5.97 -23.50 -20.56
CA LYS A 127 -7.23 -23.30 -19.84
C LYS A 127 -6.97 -22.86 -18.40
N VAL A 128 -7.75 -21.90 -17.94
CA VAL A 128 -7.78 -21.43 -16.57
C VAL A 128 -9.17 -21.71 -16.00
N THR A 129 -9.21 -22.50 -14.92
CA THR A 129 -10.41 -23.00 -14.27
C THR A 129 -10.38 -22.61 -12.80
N SER A 130 -11.40 -21.90 -12.30
CA SER A 130 -11.46 -21.49 -10.90
C SER A 130 -12.90 -21.19 -10.51
N GLN A 131 -13.28 -21.52 -9.27
CA GLN A 131 -14.56 -21.06 -8.72
C GLN A 131 -14.51 -19.57 -8.39
N ARG A 132 -13.33 -19.05 -8.03
CA ARG A 132 -13.13 -17.64 -7.70
C ARG A 132 -11.80 -17.09 -8.20
N PHE A 133 -11.88 -15.96 -8.91
CA PHE A 133 -10.70 -15.21 -9.34
C PHE A 133 -10.47 -14.00 -8.43
N ASN A 134 -9.22 -13.79 -8.00
CA ASN A 134 -8.84 -12.56 -7.31
C ASN A 134 -8.58 -11.45 -8.33
N LEU A 135 -9.58 -10.58 -8.50
CA LEU A 135 -9.51 -9.41 -9.39
C LEU A 135 -8.97 -8.14 -8.72
N SER A 136 -8.47 -8.20 -7.48
CA SER A 136 -8.10 -7.00 -6.69
C SER A 136 -7.02 -6.12 -7.34
N PHE A 137 -6.24 -6.68 -8.27
CA PHE A 137 -5.16 -6.00 -8.99
C PHE A 137 -5.57 -5.48 -10.38
N LEU A 138 -6.86 -5.55 -10.71
CA LEU A 138 -7.46 -4.93 -11.87
C LEU A 138 -8.01 -3.54 -11.52
N PRO A 139 -8.11 -2.62 -12.51
CA PRO A 139 -8.69 -1.31 -12.30
C PRO A 139 -10.12 -1.43 -11.79
N VAL A 140 -10.49 -0.54 -10.86
CA VAL A 140 -11.85 -0.43 -10.34
C VAL A 140 -12.55 0.75 -11.00
N LYS A 141 -13.76 0.51 -11.50
CA LYS A 141 -14.67 1.58 -11.92
C LYS A 141 -15.62 1.86 -10.77
N THR A 142 -15.76 3.13 -10.39
CA THR A 142 -16.58 3.54 -9.25
C THR A 142 -17.53 4.66 -9.63
N ASP A 143 -18.72 4.65 -9.05
CA ASP A 143 -19.72 5.71 -9.17
C ASP A 143 -20.48 5.81 -7.85
N THR A 144 -20.81 7.03 -7.45
CA THR A 144 -21.50 7.33 -6.20
C THR A 144 -22.81 8.02 -6.54
N VAL A 145 -23.91 7.34 -6.25
CA VAL A 145 -25.25 7.90 -6.40
C VAL A 145 -25.57 8.68 -5.14
N HIS A 146 -25.62 10.01 -5.28
CA HIS A 146 -25.98 10.91 -4.19
C HIS A 146 -27.48 10.87 -3.92
N ASN A 147 -27.86 10.64 -2.67
CA ASN A 147 -29.24 10.65 -2.26
C ASN A 147 -29.65 12.05 -1.78
N ILE A 148 -30.71 12.60 -2.37
CA ILE A 148 -31.19 13.95 -2.06
C ILE A 148 -32.05 13.95 -0.77
N LYS A 149 -32.53 12.77 -0.35
CA LYS A 149 -33.37 12.66 0.84
C LYS A 149 -32.55 12.76 2.11
N TYR A 150 -32.98 13.66 3.00
CA TYR A 150 -32.37 13.86 4.30
C TYR A 150 -32.42 12.57 5.14
N GLY A 151 -31.26 12.08 5.56
CA GLY A 151 -31.11 10.89 6.41
C GLY A 151 -31.00 9.55 5.67
N GLU A 152 -30.88 9.55 4.34
CA GLU A 152 -30.52 8.36 3.57
C GLU A 152 -29.06 8.45 3.11
N ASP A 153 -28.30 7.36 3.28
CA ASP A 153 -26.90 7.28 2.87
C ASP A 153 -26.77 7.34 1.34
N ASP A 154 -25.64 7.88 0.87
CA ASP A 154 -25.25 7.76 -0.53
C ASP A 154 -24.92 6.30 -0.86
N VAL A 155 -24.96 5.94 -2.14
CA VAL A 155 -24.69 4.55 -2.55
C VAL A 155 -23.53 4.53 -3.53
N LYS A 156 -22.45 3.86 -3.16
CA LYS A 156 -21.27 3.67 -4.00
C LYS A 156 -21.28 2.30 -4.65
N HIS A 157 -21.16 2.32 -5.97
CA HIS A 157 -21.03 1.18 -6.84
C HIS A 157 -19.57 1.04 -7.26
N SER A 158 -19.00 -0.15 -7.13
CA SER A 158 -17.63 -0.44 -7.53
C SER A 158 -17.57 -1.75 -8.30
N GLU A 159 -16.98 -1.75 -9.49
CA GLU A 159 -16.83 -2.94 -10.32
C GLU A 159 -15.39 -3.12 -10.78
N ARG A 160 -14.90 -4.36 -10.68
CA ARG A 160 -13.71 -4.82 -11.39
C ARG A 160 -14.14 -5.87 -12.39
N THR A 161 -13.61 -5.79 -13.60
CA THR A 161 -14.04 -6.65 -14.71
C THR A 161 -12.85 -7.28 -15.40
N LEU A 162 -13.10 -8.45 -15.98
CA LEU A 162 -12.20 -9.18 -16.85
C LEU A 162 -12.83 -9.26 -18.24
N LYS A 163 -12.14 -8.86 -19.31
CA LYS A 163 -12.76 -8.80 -20.66
C LYS A 163 -12.02 -9.66 -21.67
N ILE A 164 -12.77 -10.11 -22.69
CA ILE A 164 -12.18 -10.80 -23.85
C ILE A 164 -11.24 -9.82 -24.56
N GLY A 165 -10.07 -10.31 -24.99
CA GLY A 165 -9.06 -9.51 -25.66
C GLY A 165 -8.12 -8.74 -24.72
N ASP A 166 -8.40 -8.69 -23.42
CA ASP A 166 -7.47 -8.09 -22.46
C ASP A 166 -6.17 -8.91 -22.40
N THR A 167 -5.03 -8.22 -22.37
CA THR A 167 -3.74 -8.83 -22.05
C THR A 167 -3.50 -8.78 -20.56
N ILE A 168 -3.53 -9.93 -19.89
CA ILE A 168 -3.42 -10.04 -18.43
C ILE A 168 -2.27 -10.97 -18.03
N SER A 169 -1.86 -10.85 -16.77
CA SER A 169 -1.00 -11.83 -16.11
C SER A 169 -1.83 -12.63 -15.11
N VAL A 170 -1.75 -13.97 -15.20
CA VAL A 170 -2.41 -14.90 -14.29
C VAL A 170 -1.39 -15.67 -13.48
N MET A 171 -1.54 -15.65 -12.16
CA MET A 171 -0.77 -16.48 -11.24
C MET A 171 -1.69 -17.52 -10.60
N GLY A 172 -1.36 -18.80 -10.79
CA GLY A 172 -2.15 -19.92 -10.29
C GLY A 172 -1.32 -21.20 -10.24
N TYR A 173 -1.94 -22.32 -9.88
CA TYR A 173 -1.27 -23.60 -9.82
C TYR A 173 -1.49 -24.37 -11.13
N ALA A 174 -0.42 -24.72 -11.82
CA ALA A 174 -0.47 -25.59 -12.98
C ALA A 174 -0.56 -27.05 -12.53
N GLN A 175 -1.57 -27.76 -13.04
CA GLN A 175 -1.76 -29.19 -12.81
C GLN A 175 -1.99 -29.88 -14.16
N LYS A 176 -1.51 -31.12 -14.30
CA LYS A 176 -1.83 -31.96 -15.45
C LYS A 176 -3.22 -32.57 -15.32
N ASN A 177 -3.97 -32.50 -16.41
CA ASN A 177 -5.23 -33.20 -16.58
C ASN A 177 -5.01 -34.65 -17.02
N ALA A 178 -6.12 -35.40 -17.10
CA ALA A 178 -6.14 -36.78 -17.59
C ALA A 178 -5.54 -36.91 -19.01
N ASP A 179 -5.67 -35.86 -19.84
CA ASP A 179 -5.15 -35.80 -21.21
C ASP A 179 -3.68 -35.37 -21.29
N GLU A 180 -2.95 -35.38 -20.17
CA GLU A 180 -1.57 -34.89 -20.00
C GLU A 180 -1.33 -33.40 -20.35
N SER A 181 -2.39 -32.65 -20.66
CA SER A 181 -2.36 -31.21 -20.85
C SER A 181 -2.36 -30.47 -19.51
N PHE A 182 -1.75 -29.29 -19.46
CA PHE A 182 -1.76 -28.45 -18.27
C PHE A 182 -3.00 -27.57 -18.22
N GLU A 183 -3.56 -27.39 -17.04
CA GLU A 183 -4.53 -26.35 -16.72
C GLU A 183 -4.10 -25.57 -15.48
N ILE A 184 -4.58 -24.32 -15.38
CA ILE A 184 -4.36 -23.49 -14.20
C ILE A 184 -5.60 -23.56 -13.31
N ILE A 185 -5.39 -23.99 -12.06
CA ILE A 185 -6.45 -24.16 -11.08
C ILE A 185 -6.21 -23.38 -9.79
N GLU A 186 -7.27 -23.22 -9.01
CA GLU A 186 -7.20 -22.78 -7.62
C GLU A 186 -6.76 -23.90 -6.67
N GLN A 187 -6.01 -23.53 -5.63
CA GLN A 187 -5.77 -24.38 -4.46
C GLN A 187 -6.17 -23.65 -3.18
N LEU A 188 -6.44 -24.41 -2.11
CA LEU A 188 -6.93 -23.91 -0.82
C LEU A 188 -6.17 -22.70 -0.25
N ASN A 189 -4.87 -22.58 -0.51
CA ASN A 189 -4.01 -21.47 -0.06
C ASN A 189 -3.43 -20.61 -1.20
N ASN A 190 -3.78 -20.91 -2.46
CA ASN A 190 -3.30 -20.25 -3.66
C ASN A 190 -4.47 -20.01 -4.60
N PRO A 191 -5.28 -18.95 -4.37
CA PRO A 191 -6.32 -18.57 -5.33
C PRO A 191 -5.67 -18.15 -6.65
N VAL A 192 -6.43 -18.26 -7.75
CA VAL A 192 -5.98 -17.73 -9.04
C VAL A 192 -6.04 -16.20 -8.98
N VAL A 193 -4.88 -15.57 -9.17
CA VAL A 193 -4.72 -14.12 -9.08
C VAL A 193 -4.56 -13.54 -10.46
N ILE A 194 -5.39 -12.54 -10.77
CA ILE A 194 -5.37 -11.83 -12.05
C ILE A 194 -4.83 -10.42 -11.84
N SER A 195 -3.94 -9.99 -12.74
CA SER A 195 -3.37 -8.65 -12.73
C SER A 195 -3.08 -8.17 -14.15
N ASN A 196 -2.81 -6.87 -14.32
CA ASN A 196 -2.39 -6.30 -15.59
C ASN A 196 -0.95 -5.77 -15.52
N ALA A 197 -0.39 -5.43 -16.69
CA ALA A 197 0.97 -4.92 -16.79
C ALA A 197 1.16 -3.59 -16.04
N ALA A 198 0.14 -2.74 -16.00
CA ALA A 198 0.18 -1.45 -15.29
C ALA A 198 0.38 -1.63 -13.78
N PHE A 199 -0.43 -2.49 -13.15
CA PHE A 199 -0.30 -2.83 -11.74
C PHE A 199 1.06 -3.47 -11.44
N GLU A 200 1.50 -4.42 -12.28
CA GLU A 200 2.80 -5.08 -12.08
C GLU A 200 3.97 -4.09 -12.17
N ASN A 201 3.94 -3.19 -13.15
CA ASN A 201 4.99 -2.19 -13.34
C ASN A 201 5.04 -1.22 -12.15
N ASN A 202 3.88 -0.68 -11.75
CA ASN A 202 3.78 0.22 -10.60
C ASN A 202 4.27 -0.46 -9.31
N SER A 203 3.87 -1.71 -9.08
CA SER A 203 4.32 -2.48 -7.92
C SER A 203 5.84 -2.73 -7.95
N ARG A 204 6.42 -3.06 -9.11
CA ARG A 204 7.88 -3.20 -9.28
C ARG A 204 8.61 -1.89 -9.01
N LYS A 205 8.10 -0.77 -9.53
CA LYS A 205 8.64 0.58 -9.26
C LYS A 205 8.62 0.86 -7.76
N SER A 206 7.49 0.67 -7.09
CA SER A 206 7.36 0.84 -5.63
C SER A 206 8.33 -0.04 -4.83
N PHE A 207 8.51 -1.31 -5.19
CA PHE A 207 9.49 -2.18 -4.51
C PHE A 207 10.94 -1.74 -4.75
N LYS A 208 11.28 -1.21 -5.93
CA LYS A 208 12.61 -0.64 -6.18
C LYS A 208 12.84 0.61 -5.34
N VAL A 209 11.87 1.53 -5.28
CA VAL A 209 11.90 2.71 -4.41
C VAL A 209 12.13 2.29 -2.96
N PHE A 210 11.33 1.34 -2.46
CA PHE A 210 11.48 0.82 -1.11
C PHE A 210 12.86 0.21 -0.88
N LYS A 211 13.38 -0.59 -1.82
CA LYS A 211 14.73 -1.17 -1.73
C LYS A 211 15.82 -0.10 -1.61
N TYR A 212 15.70 1.01 -2.34
CA TYR A 212 16.66 2.11 -2.27
C TYR A 212 16.58 2.88 -0.95
N LEU A 213 15.38 3.04 -0.40
CA LEU A 213 15.15 3.80 0.83
C LEU A 213 15.30 2.96 2.12
N LEU A 214 15.17 1.64 2.04
CA LEU A 214 15.22 0.72 3.18
C LEU A 214 16.42 0.93 4.13
N PRO A 215 17.68 1.04 3.68
CA PRO A 215 18.80 1.25 4.60
C PRO A 215 18.68 2.54 5.42
N TYR A 216 18.09 3.59 4.84
CA TYR A 216 17.87 4.87 5.50
C TYR A 216 16.67 4.85 6.44
N ILE A 217 15.64 4.08 6.11
CA ILE A 217 14.51 3.80 7.01
C ILE A 217 15.01 3.03 8.25
N LEU A 218 15.89 2.04 8.07
CA LEU A 218 16.52 1.32 9.17
C LEU A 218 17.43 2.22 10.00
N LEU A 219 18.27 3.03 9.36
CA LEU A 219 19.12 4.01 10.04
C LEU A 219 18.28 5.00 10.88
N MET A 220 17.21 5.52 10.30
CA MET A 220 16.25 6.39 10.98
C MET A 220 15.66 5.69 12.20
N TYR A 221 15.14 4.46 12.02
CA TYR A 221 14.55 3.68 13.11
C TYR A 221 15.54 3.49 14.27
N PHE A 222 16.76 3.01 13.99
CA PHE A 222 17.76 2.80 15.04
C PHE A 222 18.19 4.12 15.71
N SER A 223 18.35 5.19 14.94
CA SER A 223 18.75 6.50 15.47
C SER A 223 17.67 7.09 16.39
N VAL A 224 16.41 7.05 15.97
CA VAL A 224 15.28 7.53 16.79
C VAL A 224 15.20 6.74 18.10
N ASN A 225 15.28 5.41 18.03
CA ASN A 225 15.26 4.56 19.22
C ASN A 225 16.46 4.83 20.14
N TYR A 226 17.66 5.05 19.58
CA TYR A 226 18.83 5.42 20.35
C TYR A 226 18.59 6.69 21.20
N PHE A 227 18.07 7.75 20.59
CA PHE A 227 17.83 9.01 21.31
C PHE A 227 16.68 8.95 22.31
N VAL A 228 15.67 8.13 22.05
CA VAL A 228 14.51 7.98 22.95
C VAL A 228 14.84 7.15 24.20
N PHE A 229 15.67 6.11 24.08
CA PHE A 229 15.92 5.17 25.18
C PHE A 229 17.30 5.27 25.81
N PHE A 230 18.35 5.56 25.03
CA PHE A 230 19.73 5.36 25.46
C PHE A 230 20.54 6.65 25.57
N ALA A 231 20.15 7.71 24.83
CA ALA A 231 20.92 8.95 24.87
C ALA A 231 20.82 9.65 26.23
N PRO A 232 21.93 10.21 26.74
CA PRO A 232 21.93 10.95 27.99
C PRO A 232 21.04 12.18 27.88
N VAL A 233 20.20 12.39 28.90
CA VAL A 233 19.27 13.53 28.92
C VAL A 233 20.04 14.81 29.22
N LYS A 234 20.08 15.72 28.25
CA LYS A 234 20.60 17.08 28.46
C LYS A 234 19.44 18.04 28.69
N HIS A 235 19.55 18.90 29.71
CA HIS A 235 18.53 19.89 30.00
C HIS A 235 18.74 21.12 29.12
N TRP A 236 17.90 21.25 28.11
CA TRP A 236 17.79 22.45 27.29
C TRP A 236 16.49 23.16 27.65
N PRO A 237 16.48 24.51 27.76
CA PRO A 237 15.25 25.25 27.92
C PRO A 237 14.34 24.96 26.72
N GLN A 238 13.06 24.75 27.00
CA GLN A 238 12.08 24.58 25.94
C GLN A 238 12.00 25.87 25.11
N ASN A 239 11.99 25.73 23.79
CA ASN A 239 11.86 26.85 22.87
C ASN A 239 10.60 26.66 22.02
N ASP A 240 9.51 27.30 22.42
CA ASP A 240 8.21 27.18 21.76
C ASP A 240 8.25 27.63 20.30
N ALA A 241 9.10 28.60 19.95
CA ALA A 241 9.26 29.05 18.57
C ALA A 241 9.81 27.94 17.67
N LEU A 242 10.77 27.14 18.16
CA LEU A 242 11.32 26.01 17.41
C LEU A 242 10.27 24.91 17.23
N VAL A 243 9.42 24.69 18.23
CA VAL A 243 8.32 23.72 18.16
C VAL A 243 7.30 24.14 17.10
N VAL A 244 6.81 25.38 17.17
CA VAL A 244 5.86 25.95 16.20
C VAL A 244 6.47 25.94 14.79
N PHE A 245 7.75 26.29 14.66
CA PHE A 245 8.45 26.22 13.39
C PHE A 245 8.55 24.79 12.85
N GLY A 246 8.83 23.80 13.70
CA GLY A 246 8.85 22.39 13.32
C GLY A 246 7.50 21.90 12.78
N PHE A 247 6.40 22.27 13.45
CA PHE A 247 5.05 21.86 13.07
C PHE A 247 4.51 22.57 11.82
N PHE A 248 4.72 23.88 11.71
CA PHE A 248 4.08 24.69 10.66
C PHE A 248 5.11 25.26 9.67
N GLY A 249 6.25 25.73 10.15
CA GLY A 249 7.30 26.34 9.32
C GLY A 249 7.97 25.34 8.36
N VAL A 250 8.33 24.15 8.83
CA VAL A 250 9.00 23.12 8.02
C VAL A 250 8.14 22.64 6.85
N PRO A 251 6.84 22.31 7.01
CA PRO A 251 6.00 21.96 5.86
C PRO A 251 5.84 23.12 4.87
N ILE A 252 5.65 24.35 5.36
CA ILE A 252 5.52 25.54 4.50
C ILE A 252 6.80 25.76 3.69
N LEU A 253 7.97 25.68 4.31
CA LEU A 253 9.26 25.74 3.62
C LEU A 253 9.42 24.62 2.60
N GLY A 254 8.97 23.41 2.94
CA GLY A 254 8.95 22.27 2.03
C GLY A 254 8.14 22.55 0.76
N LEU A 255 6.95 23.13 0.89
CA LEU A 255 6.13 23.54 -0.26
C LEU A 255 6.82 24.63 -1.09
N ILE A 256 7.37 25.66 -0.44
CA ILE A 256 8.06 26.76 -1.12
C ILE A 256 9.25 26.23 -1.94
N PHE A 257 10.12 25.43 -1.33
CA PHE A 257 11.25 24.83 -2.03
C PHE A 257 10.82 23.83 -3.11
N GLY A 258 9.74 23.09 -2.90
CA GLY A 258 9.17 22.21 -3.92
C GLY A 258 8.67 22.98 -5.15
N ILE A 259 8.00 24.12 -4.96
CA ILE A 259 7.54 24.99 -6.05
C ILE A 259 8.72 25.61 -6.81
N ILE A 260 9.71 26.13 -6.07
CA ILE A 260 10.93 26.69 -6.66
C ILE A 260 11.68 25.61 -7.46
N GLY A 261 11.82 24.42 -6.88
CA GLY A 261 12.44 23.23 -7.47
C GLY A 261 11.66 22.62 -8.66
N LYS A 262 10.45 23.08 -8.95
CA LYS A 262 9.70 22.69 -10.15
C LYS A 262 9.86 23.68 -11.31
N ARG A 263 10.14 24.96 -10.99
CA ARG A 263 10.17 26.06 -11.97
C ARG A 263 11.56 26.38 -12.51
N GLY A 264 12.62 25.92 -11.85
CA GLY A 264 14.00 26.19 -12.26
C GLY A 264 14.53 25.26 -13.34
N THR A 265 15.63 25.66 -13.96
CA THR A 265 16.45 24.81 -14.84
C THR A 265 17.85 24.64 -14.23
N GLY A 266 18.42 23.44 -14.26
CA GLY A 266 19.80 23.17 -13.82
C GLY A 266 19.94 22.57 -12.40
N TYR A 267 21.17 22.57 -11.87
CA TYR A 267 21.54 21.86 -10.63
C TYR A 267 20.82 22.38 -9.38
N LEU A 268 20.68 23.70 -9.24
CA LEU A 268 19.99 24.31 -8.11
C LEU A 268 18.53 23.85 -8.01
N ASN A 269 17.90 23.59 -9.16
CA ASN A 269 16.52 23.10 -9.21
C ASN A 269 16.38 21.73 -8.55
N VAL A 270 17.31 20.82 -8.85
CA VAL A 270 17.37 19.49 -8.25
C VAL A 270 17.59 19.58 -6.74
N SER A 271 18.49 20.46 -6.29
CA SER A 271 18.72 20.68 -4.86
C SER A 271 17.45 21.19 -4.14
N PHE A 272 16.75 22.16 -4.71
CA PHE A 272 15.50 22.68 -4.12
C PHE A 272 14.37 21.65 -4.17
N ALA A 273 14.26 20.85 -5.23
CA ALA A 273 13.26 19.78 -5.32
C ALA A 273 13.52 18.67 -4.27
N VAL A 274 14.78 18.23 -4.13
CA VAL A 274 15.20 17.25 -3.11
C VAL A 274 14.96 17.78 -1.71
N LEU A 275 15.34 19.04 -1.45
CA LEU A 275 15.17 19.67 -0.15
C LEU A 275 13.69 19.87 0.19
N GLY A 276 12.89 20.35 -0.77
CA GLY A 276 11.45 20.50 -0.61
C GLY A 276 10.75 19.18 -0.31
N GLY A 277 11.05 18.13 -1.10
CA GLY A 277 10.53 16.78 -0.88
C GLY A 277 10.96 16.19 0.47
N THR A 278 12.21 16.43 0.87
CA THR A 278 12.75 16.00 2.16
C THR A 278 12.02 16.69 3.31
N LEU A 279 11.86 18.02 3.27
CA LEU A 279 11.16 18.76 4.33
C LEU A 279 9.70 18.31 4.46
N LEU A 280 9.00 18.09 3.35
CA LEU A 280 7.62 17.58 3.36
C LEU A 280 7.55 16.18 3.98
N LEU A 281 8.44 15.27 3.59
CA LEU A 281 8.46 13.91 4.11
C LEU A 281 8.86 13.87 5.59
N VAL A 282 9.81 14.72 5.99
CA VAL A 282 10.21 14.91 7.39
C VAL A 282 9.04 15.41 8.21
N SER A 283 8.32 16.43 7.74
CA SER A 283 7.12 16.92 8.42
C SER A 283 6.07 15.83 8.59
N LEU A 284 5.78 15.06 7.54
CA LEU A 284 4.80 13.97 7.58
C LEU A 284 5.19 12.88 8.60
N LEU A 285 6.47 12.49 8.63
CA LEU A 285 6.96 11.42 9.51
C LEU A 285 7.18 11.89 10.95
N THR A 286 7.64 13.13 11.14
CA THR A 286 7.92 13.67 12.47
C THR A 286 6.68 14.17 13.18
N PHE A 287 5.63 14.61 12.48
CA PHE A 287 4.41 15.15 13.11
C PHE A 287 3.81 14.23 14.20
N PRO A 288 3.42 12.98 13.90
CA PRO A 288 2.86 12.09 14.93
C PRO A 288 3.87 11.74 16.02
N LEU A 289 5.15 11.64 15.66
CA LEU A 289 6.23 11.32 16.58
C LEU A 289 6.48 12.46 17.58
N LEU A 290 6.51 13.71 17.11
CA LEU A 290 6.66 14.89 17.93
C LEU A 290 5.48 15.03 18.89
N CYS A 291 4.25 14.87 18.40
CA CYS A 291 3.05 14.86 19.25
C CYS A 291 3.18 13.85 20.40
N LEU A 292 3.61 12.61 20.10
CA LEU A 292 3.83 11.57 21.10
C LEU A 292 4.94 11.95 22.11
N LEU A 293 6.05 12.51 21.64
CA LEU A 293 7.17 12.91 22.51
C LEU A 293 6.79 14.07 23.44
N PHE A 294 5.97 15.02 22.97
CA PHE A 294 5.42 16.09 23.81
C PHE A 294 4.42 15.55 24.84
N MET A 295 3.51 14.66 24.45
CA MET A 295 2.57 14.01 25.39
C MET A 295 3.28 13.24 26.51
N THR A 296 4.40 12.60 26.20
CA THR A 296 5.21 11.84 27.17
C THR A 296 6.18 12.71 27.98
N LYS A 297 6.10 14.05 27.88
CA LYS A 297 6.98 15.02 28.55
C LYS A 297 8.47 14.70 28.36
N THR A 298 8.83 14.29 27.16
CA THR A 298 10.22 13.98 26.82
C THR A 298 11.06 15.26 26.81
N ALA A 299 12.33 15.17 27.23
CA ALA A 299 13.22 16.33 27.27
C ALA A 299 13.38 16.97 25.88
N PHE A 300 13.35 18.30 25.83
CA PHE A 300 13.41 19.06 24.58
C PHE A 300 14.63 18.72 23.72
N TYR A 301 15.78 18.48 24.33
CA TYR A 301 16.99 18.00 23.65
C TYR A 301 16.74 16.71 22.83
N THR A 302 16.09 15.71 23.45
CA THR A 302 15.76 14.45 22.79
C THR A 302 14.82 14.66 21.60
N ILE A 303 13.85 15.57 21.73
CA ILE A 303 12.91 15.93 20.65
C ILE A 303 13.68 16.49 19.45
N VAL A 304 14.60 17.42 19.68
CA VAL A 304 15.44 18.02 18.63
C VAL A 304 16.34 16.98 17.97
N CYS A 305 16.98 16.10 18.75
CA CYS A 305 17.81 15.02 18.21
C CYS A 305 17.00 14.05 17.34
N VAL A 306 15.82 13.63 17.80
CA VAL A 306 14.92 12.76 17.04
C VAL A 306 14.53 13.40 15.71
N TRP A 307 14.14 14.68 15.73
CA TRP A 307 13.81 15.42 14.52
C TRP A 307 15.00 15.49 13.54
N LEU A 308 16.20 15.82 14.04
CA LEU A 308 17.42 15.86 13.24
C LEU A 308 17.78 14.50 12.63
N CYS A 309 17.62 13.40 13.38
CA CYS A 309 17.86 12.05 12.88
C CYS A 309 16.93 11.69 11.72
N VAL A 310 15.64 12.04 11.84
CA VAL A 310 14.67 11.83 10.76
C VAL A 310 15.04 12.69 9.54
N PHE A 311 15.36 13.97 9.76
CA PHE A 311 15.80 14.88 8.70
C PHE A 311 17.03 14.37 7.94
N ILE A 312 18.10 14.03 8.66
CA ILE A 312 19.35 13.55 8.05
C ILE A 312 19.13 12.23 7.31
N SER A 313 18.38 11.30 7.90
CA SER A 313 18.14 10.00 7.27
C SER A 313 17.35 10.13 5.97
N ILE A 314 16.34 10.99 5.94
CA ILE A 314 15.54 11.24 4.74
C ILE A 314 16.37 11.99 3.69
N LEU A 315 17.12 13.02 4.10
CA LEU A 315 17.99 13.77 3.20
C LEU A 315 19.02 12.85 2.53
N LEU A 316 19.65 11.97 3.29
CA LEU A 316 20.58 10.97 2.75
C LEU A 316 19.85 9.99 1.82
N GLY A 317 18.68 9.50 2.21
CA GLY A 317 17.91 8.53 1.43
C GLY A 317 17.45 9.08 0.08
N VAL A 318 16.82 10.24 0.07
CA VAL A 318 16.34 10.92 -1.14
C VAL A 318 17.51 11.50 -1.93
N GLY A 319 18.46 12.16 -1.28
CA GLY A 319 19.59 12.81 -1.93
C GLY A 319 20.52 11.83 -2.65
N ILE A 320 20.97 10.76 -1.97
CA ILE A 320 21.88 9.76 -2.56
C ILE A 320 21.19 8.97 -3.67
N ASN A 321 19.90 8.69 -3.53
CA ASN A 321 19.15 7.90 -4.51
C ASN A 321 18.38 8.75 -5.53
N HIS A 322 18.53 10.08 -5.53
CA HIS A 322 17.73 10.97 -6.36
C HIS A 322 17.72 10.56 -7.85
N LYS A 323 18.90 10.27 -8.42
CA LYS A 323 19.01 9.81 -9.82
C LYS A 323 18.25 8.50 -10.03
N LYS A 324 18.45 7.52 -9.15
CA LYS A 324 17.76 6.23 -9.25
C LYS A 324 16.24 6.35 -9.08
N LEU A 325 15.77 7.33 -8.30
CA LEU A 325 14.34 7.59 -8.10
C LEU A 325 13.71 8.32 -9.28
N THR A 326 14.45 9.23 -9.91
CA THR A 326 14.00 9.94 -11.12
C THR A 326 13.95 9.01 -12.33
N ASP A 327 14.95 8.16 -12.52
CA ASP A 327 14.99 7.13 -13.57
C ASP A 327 13.82 6.11 -13.45
N LEU A 328 13.18 5.99 -12.29
CA LEU A 328 12.00 5.13 -12.09
C LEU A 328 10.68 5.80 -12.47
N ASN A 329 10.64 7.13 -12.56
CA ASN A 329 9.43 7.87 -12.92
C ASN A 329 9.29 8.04 -14.44
N GLU A 330 10.39 7.87 -15.18
CA GLU A 330 10.40 7.69 -16.63
C GLU A 330 9.89 6.28 -17.02
#